data_AF-A0AAN8EZU5-F1
#
_entry.id   AF-A0AAN8EZU5-F1
#
_cell.length_a   1.000
_cell.length_b   1.000
_cell.length_c   1.000
_cell.angle_alpha   90.00
_cell.angle_beta   90.00
_cell.angle_gamma   90.00
#
_symmetry.space_group_name_H-M   'P 1'
#
loop_
_entity.id
_entity.type
_entity.pdbx_description
1 polymer ?
#
loop_
_entity_poly.entity_id
_entity_poly.type
_entity_poly.pdbx_seq_one_letter_code
_entity_poly.pdbx_strand_id
1 'polypeptide(L)'
;MLSSRALSSLLRSCKYLQCSKSISLSNAVSNSVFVRSASTKRVEFVCGDEKHVGTAKLGDTLLDVVVNNDLPLDGYGACEG
;
A
#
# COMPACT_ATOMS: atom_id res chain seq x y z
N MET A 1 27.08 33.04 43.63
CA MET A 1 26.08 33.31 42.57
C MET A 1 25.19 32.07 42.49
N LEU A 2 23.94 32.23 42.93
CA LEU A 2 22.92 31.19 42.95
C LEU A 2 22.63 30.68 41.53
N SER A 3 22.34 29.39 41.38
CA SER A 3 20.98 28.95 41.03
C SER A 3 20.95 27.45 40.74
N SER A 4 20.51 26.71 41.74
CA SER A 4 19.91 25.39 41.61
C SER A 4 18.69 25.46 40.70
N ARG A 5 18.59 24.59 39.68
CA ARG A 5 17.32 24.07 39.18
C ARG A 5 17.49 22.60 38.80
N ALA A 6 17.05 21.75 39.71
CA ALA A 6 16.58 20.41 39.41
C ALA A 6 15.25 20.49 38.63
N LEU A 7 14.79 19.31 38.19
CA LEU A 7 13.50 18.98 37.55
C LEU A 7 13.56 19.16 36.02
N SER A 8 13.22 18.17 35.18
CA SER A 8 12.27 17.08 35.39
C SER A 8 12.52 15.91 34.43
N SER A 9 12.26 14.73 34.99
CA SER A 9 11.99 13.44 34.40
C SER A 9 11.12 13.45 33.13
N LEU A 10 11.70 13.05 32.00
CA LEU A 10 10.99 12.28 30.97
C LEU A 10 11.86 11.10 30.49
N LEU A 11 12.35 10.31 31.43
CA LEU A 11 12.50 8.87 31.24
C LEU A 11 11.08 8.28 31.12
N ARG A 12 10.46 8.42 29.94
CA ARG A 12 9.38 7.49 29.58
C ARG A 12 10.04 6.17 29.23
N SER A 13 10.28 5.43 30.31
CA SER A 13 10.16 3.98 30.40
C SER A 13 9.83 3.35 29.05
N CYS A 14 10.84 2.72 28.44
CA CYS A 14 10.66 1.57 27.58
C CYS A 14 9.72 0.59 28.31
N LYS A 15 8.43 0.69 28.03
CA LYS A 15 7.53 -0.44 28.18
C LYS A 15 7.88 -1.39 27.05
N TYR A 16 8.93 -2.18 27.30
CA TYR A 16 9.04 -3.54 26.79
C TYR A 16 7.75 -4.27 27.20
N LEU A 17 6.69 -4.08 26.41
CA LEU A 17 5.47 -4.88 26.50
C LEU A 17 5.72 -6.12 25.66
N GLN A 18 6.03 -7.18 26.40
CA GLN A 18 5.77 -8.58 26.14
C GLN A 18 5.12 -8.89 24.77
N CYS A 19 5.87 -9.66 23.99
CA CYS A 19 5.37 -10.56 22.96
C CYS A 19 4.29 -11.47 23.57
N SER A 20 3.02 -11.13 23.33
CA SER A 20 1.89 -12.01 23.62
C SER A 20 1.61 -12.86 22.37
N LYS A 21 1.61 -14.18 22.57
CA LYS A 21 1.39 -15.17 21.52
C LYS A 21 0.03 -15.02 20.84
N SER A 22 0.10 -14.98 19.51
CA SER A 22 -0.85 -15.47 18.51
C SER A 22 -2.34 -15.15 18.69
N ILE A 23 -2.78 -14.08 18.04
CA ILE A 23 -3.99 -14.18 17.21
C ILE A 23 -3.47 -14.27 15.77
N SER A 24 -3.21 -15.50 15.33
CA SER A 24 -3.01 -15.76 13.91
C SER A 24 -4.38 -15.64 13.24
N LEU A 25 -4.81 -14.40 12.98
CA LEU A 25 -5.85 -14.15 12.00
C LEU A 25 -5.19 -14.38 10.64
N SER A 26 -5.13 -15.66 10.26
CA SER A 26 -4.89 -16.05 8.89
C SER A 26 -6.03 -15.49 8.05
N ASN A 27 -5.84 -14.28 7.53
CA ASN A 27 -6.60 -13.79 6.40
C ASN A 27 -6.25 -14.71 5.22
N ALA A 28 -6.93 -15.86 5.15
CA ALA A 28 -6.86 -16.74 4.00
C ALA A 28 -7.54 -16.02 2.84
N VAL A 29 -6.77 -15.19 2.14
CA VAL A 29 -7.15 -14.63 0.84
C VAL A 29 -7.31 -15.83 -0.09
N SER A 30 -8.56 -16.26 -0.27
CA SER A 30 -8.90 -17.34 -1.18
C SER A 30 -8.78 -16.80 -2.60
N ASN A 31 -7.57 -16.86 -3.16
CA ASN A 31 -7.36 -16.65 -4.60
C ASN A 31 -7.90 -17.87 -5.35
N SER A 32 -9.22 -17.92 -5.54
CA SER A 32 -9.79 -18.77 -6.58
C SER A 32 -9.38 -18.15 -7.91
N VAL A 33 -8.35 -18.72 -8.55
CA VAL A 33 -7.91 -18.30 -9.88
C VAL A 33 -9.00 -18.74 -10.87
N PHE A 34 -10.01 -17.89 -11.00
CA PHE A 34 -11.04 -18.00 -12.02
C PHE A 34 -10.39 -17.64 -13.35
N VAL A 35 -9.87 -18.65 -14.07
CA VAL A 35 -9.38 -18.45 -15.44
C VAL A 35 -10.59 -18.24 -16.33
N ARG A 36 -10.98 -16.98 -16.44
CA ARG A 36 -12.05 -16.47 -17.28
C ARG A 36 -11.45 -16.10 -18.63
N SER A 37 -12.13 -16.44 -19.71
CA SER A 37 -11.69 -16.25 -21.10
C SER A 37 -10.96 -14.92 -21.30
N ALA A 38 -9.77 -14.97 -21.89
CA ALA A 38 -8.83 -13.86 -22.06
C ALA A 38 -9.48 -12.72 -22.88
N SER A 39 -10.21 -11.85 -22.20
CA SER A 39 -10.79 -10.65 -22.79
C SER A 39 -10.06 -9.45 -22.20
N THR A 40 -9.19 -8.86 -23.01
CA THR A 40 -8.52 -7.61 -22.67
C THR A 40 -9.58 -6.50 -22.56
N LYS A 41 -9.49 -5.68 -21.52
CA LYS A 41 -10.36 -4.52 -21.29
C LYS A 41 -9.54 -3.24 -21.44
N ARG A 42 -10.22 -2.18 -21.88
CA ARG A 42 -9.62 -0.85 -21.97
C ARG A 42 -9.93 -0.10 -20.69
N VAL A 43 -8.91 0.48 -20.07
CA VAL A 43 -9.01 1.26 -18.82
C VAL A 43 -8.51 2.67 -19.12
N GLU A 44 -9.26 3.66 -18.65
CA GLU A 44 -8.93 5.08 -18.85
C GLU A 44 -8.73 5.71 -17.47
N PHE A 45 -7.53 6.24 -17.26
CA PHE A 45 -7.12 6.98 -16.07
C PHE A 45 -7.22 8.47 -16.37
N VAL A 46 -7.96 9.20 -15.55
CA VAL A 46 -8.13 10.65 -15.69
C VAL A 46 -7.35 11.34 -14.57
N CYS A 47 -6.37 12.16 -14.94
CA CYS A 47 -5.55 12.93 -14.01
C CYS A 47 -5.68 14.42 -14.34
N GLY A 48 -6.59 15.12 -13.66
CA GLY A 48 -6.94 16.50 -14.02
C GLY A 48 -7.56 16.55 -15.42
N ASP A 49 -6.92 17.31 -16.32
CA ASP A 49 -7.32 17.44 -17.72
C ASP A 49 -6.70 16.36 -18.62
N GLU A 50 -5.73 15.59 -18.12
CA GLU A 50 -5.04 14.55 -18.87
C GLU A 50 -5.74 13.19 -18.75
N LYS A 51 -5.65 12.42 -19.83
CA LYS A 51 -6.24 11.09 -19.91
C LYS A 51 -5.22 10.09 -20.43
N HIS A 52 -5.01 9.03 -19.67
CA HIS A 52 -4.09 7.94 -20.02
C HIS A 52 -4.89 6.66 -20.20
N VAL A 53 -4.64 5.94 -21.28
CA VAL A 53 -5.41 4.74 -21.63
C VAL A 53 -4.48 3.54 -21.58
N GLY A 54 -4.84 2.56 -20.75
CA GLY A 54 -4.14 1.29 -20.61
C GLY A 54 -5.01 0.11 -21.04
N THR A 55 -4.36 -1.02 -21.33
CA THR A 55 -5.02 -2.30 -21.53
C THR A 55 -4.83 -3.21 -20.32
N ALA A 56 -5.93 -3.81 -19.86
CA ALA A 56 -5.97 -4.66 -18.68
C ALA A 56 -6.41 -6.08 -19.05
N LYS A 57 -5.77 -7.08 -18.48
CA LYS A 57 -6.29 -8.46 -18.50
C LYS A 57 -7.17 -8.68 -17.27
N LEU A 58 -8.08 -9.65 -17.37
CA LEU A 58 -8.88 -10.03 -16.21
C LEU A 58 -7.97 -10.64 -15.14
N GLY A 59 -7.99 -10.06 -13.94
CA GLY A 59 -7.12 -10.45 -12.83
C GLY A 59 -5.94 -9.51 -12.60
N ASP A 60 -5.63 -8.63 -13.56
CA ASP A 60 -4.62 -7.58 -13.35
C ASP A 60 -5.16 -6.55 -12.35
N THR A 61 -4.29 -6.06 -11.46
CA THR A 61 -4.60 -4.91 -10.62
C THR A 61 -4.47 -3.62 -11.44
N LEU A 62 -5.07 -2.53 -10.97
CA LEU A 62 -4.88 -1.23 -11.63
C LEU A 62 -3.40 -0.76 -11.59
N LEU A 63 -2.65 -1.19 -10.56
CA LEU A 63 -1.21 -0.97 -10.49
C LEU A 63 -0.48 -1.69 -11.62
N ASP A 64 -0.78 -2.97 -11.82
CA ASP A 64 -0.21 -3.75 -12.92
C ASP A 64 -0.54 -3.12 -14.27
N VAL A 65 -1.76 -2.57 -14.45
CA VAL A 65 -2.13 -1.87 -15.69
C VAL A 65 -1.27 -0.64 -15.92
N VAL A 66 -1.01 0.16 -14.89
CA VAL A 66 -0.18 1.37 -15.01
C VAL A 66 1.27 1.02 -15.32
N VAL A 67 1.84 0.03 -14.62
CA VAL A 67 3.23 -0.38 -14.79
C VAL A 67 3.44 -1.12 -16.11
N ASN A 68 2.58 -2.07 -16.47
CA ASN A 68 2.74 -2.87 -17.69
C ASN A 68 2.45 -2.11 -18.99
N ASN A 69 1.73 -0.99 -18.92
CA ASN A 69 1.47 -0.12 -20.07
C ASN A 69 2.35 1.16 -20.05
N ASP A 70 3.30 1.26 -19.10
CA ASP A 70 4.20 2.42 -18.93
C ASP A 70 3.45 3.77 -18.91
N LEU A 71 2.34 3.83 -18.18
CA LEU A 71 1.53 5.06 -18.11
C LEU A 71 2.26 6.12 -17.27
N PRO A 72 2.30 7.39 -17.71
CA PRO A 72 3.08 8.46 -17.06
C PRO A 72 2.36 9.03 -15.83
N LEU A 73 2.03 8.18 -14.86
CA LEU A 73 1.41 8.58 -13.61
C LEU A 73 2.49 8.73 -12.53
N ASP A 74 2.95 9.96 -12.30
CA ASP A 74 4.02 10.23 -11.34
C ASP A 74 3.62 9.86 -9.91
N GLY A 75 4.51 9.15 -9.21
CA GLY A 75 4.29 8.65 -7.84
C GLY A 75 3.22 7.57 -7.68
N TYR A 76 2.57 7.09 -8.75
CA TYR A 76 1.58 6.02 -8.67
C TYR A 76 2.27 4.68 -8.37
N GLY A 77 1.83 4.00 -7.29
CA GLY A 77 2.43 2.73 -6.87
C GLY A 77 3.66 2.84 -5.97
N ALA A 78 3.90 4.00 -5.33
CA ALA A 78 5.06 4.21 -4.45
C ALA A 78 5.22 3.19 -3.30
N CYS A 79 4.16 2.50 -2.90
CA CYS A 79 4.19 1.43 -1.88
C CYS A 79 3.90 0.03 -2.43
N GLU A 80 3.86 -0.15 -3.75
CA GLU A 80 3.55 -1.42 -4.46
C GLU A 80 2.18 -2.07 -4.16
N GLY A 81 1.33 -1.40 -3.36
CA GLY A 81 0.01 -1.91 -2.96
C GLY A 81 0.04 -2.60 -1.61
#